data_AF-A0AAV3QZG6-F1
#
_entry.id   AF-A0AAV3QZG6-F1
#
_cell.length_a   1.000
_cell.length_b   1.000
_cell.length_c   1.000
_cell.angle_alpha   90.00
_cell.angle_beta   90.00
_cell.angle_gamma   90.00
#
_symmetry.space_group_name_H-M   'P 1'
#
loop_
_entity.id
_entity.type
_entity.pdbx_description
1 polymer ?
#
loop_
_entity_poly.entity_id
_entity_poly.type
_entity_poly.pdbx_seq_one_letter_code
_entity_poly.pdbx_strand_id
1 'polypeptide(L)' 'MEGFKEEARWTAPTVTNNNVGTVKPEAEYTREEHEAPLANDKALNAIFSVVDISAFKLINTCTMAKTT' A
#
# COMPACT_ATOMS: atom_id res chain seq x y z
N MET A 1 -4.11 20.70 18.38
CA MET A 1 -4.31 19.37 17.78
C MET A 1 -4.14 19.53 16.30
N GLU A 2 -2.97 19.16 15.77
CA GLU A 2 -2.82 19.02 14.31
C GLU A 2 -3.80 17.95 13.85
N GLY A 3 -4.67 18.31 12.91
CA GLY A 3 -5.64 17.39 12.34
C GLY A 3 -4.91 16.23 11.66
N PHE A 4 -5.28 15.01 12.02
CA PHE A 4 -4.83 13.82 11.32
C PHE A 4 -5.25 13.95 9.85
N LYS A 5 -4.29 14.16 8.95
CA LYS A 5 -4.55 14.15 7.51
C LYS A 5 -4.93 12.72 7.16
N GLU A 6 -6.12 12.55 6.62
CA GLU A 6 -6.58 11.28 6.06
C GLU A 6 -5.56 10.83 5.00
N GLU A 7 -4.87 9.73 5.25
CA GLU A 7 -3.91 9.19 4.29
C GLU A 7 -4.69 8.62 3.11
N ALA A 8 -4.65 9.32 1.97
CA ALA A 8 -5.22 8.85 0.73
C ALA A 8 -4.58 7.50 0.36
N ARG A 9 -5.41 6.55 -0.08
CA ARG A 9 -4.90 5.29 -0.65
C ARG A 9 -3.89 5.62 -1.76
N TRP A 10 -2.75 4.93 -1.75
CA TRP A 10 -1.76 5.10 -2.82
C TRP A 10 -2.40 4.78 -4.17
N THR A 11 -2.20 5.67 -5.14
CA THR A 11 -2.58 5.50 -6.54
C THR A 11 -1.34 5.60 -7.42
N ALA A 12 -1.31 4.83 -8.49
CA ALA A 12 -0.20 4.85 -9.42
C ALA A 12 -0.01 6.28 -10.00
N PRO A 13 1.24 6.78 -10.08
CA PRO A 13 1.53 8.05 -10.71
C PRO A 13 0.98 8.09 -12.13
N THR A 14 0.36 9.21 -12.50
CA THR A 14 -0.14 9.44 -13.86
C THR A 14 0.55 10.63 -14.49
N VAL A 15 0.72 10.57 -15.81
CA VAL A 15 1.15 11.70 -16.63
C VAL A 15 -0.05 12.17 -17.44
N THR A 16 -0.29 13.47 -17.46
CA THR A 16 -1.35 14.05 -18.30
C THR A 16 -0.75 14.45 -19.64
N ASN A 17 -1.21 13.82 -20.71
CA ASN A 17 -0.89 14.23 -22.08
C ASN A 17 -2.18 14.53 -22.82
N ASN A 18 -2.30 15.72 -23.41
CA ASN A 18 -3.47 16.14 -24.19
C ASN A 18 -4.83 15.85 -23.51
N ASN A 19 -4.93 16.17 -22.21
CA ASN A 19 -6.12 15.97 -21.37
C ASN A 19 -6.52 14.50 -21.11
N VAL A 20 -5.67 13.53 -21.48
CA VAL A 20 -5.82 12.12 -21.10
C VAL A 20 -4.73 11.79 -20.08
N GLY A 21 -5.15 11.32 -18.89
CA GLY A 21 -4.24 10.81 -17.88
C GLY A 21 -3.87 9.37 -18.19
N THR A 22 -2.60 9.10 -18.48
CA THR A 22 -2.08 7.73 -18.62
C THR A 22 -1.23 7.37 -17.42
N VAL A 23 -1.23 6.10 -17.03
CA VAL A 23 -0.32 5.60 -15.99
C VAL A 23 1.11 5.81 -16.45
N LYS A 24 1.92 6.43 -15.59
CA LYS A 24 3.32 6.69 -15.86
C LYS A 24 4.09 5.35 -15.87
N PRO A 25 5.07 5.14 -16.75
CA PRO A 25 5.98 3.99 -16.65
C PRO A 25 6.86 4.09 -15.40
N GLU A 26 7.17 2.95 -14.77
CA GLU A 26 7.98 2.91 -13.54
C GLU A 26 9.38 3.53 -13.70
N ALA A 27 9.97 3.40 -14.90
CA ALA A 27 11.25 4.01 -15.22
C ALA A 27 11.24 5.55 -15.19
N GLU A 28 10.05 6.17 -15.25
CA GLU A 28 9.86 7.62 -15.25
C GLU A 28 9.38 8.15 -13.89
N TYR A 29 9.21 7.28 -12.89
CA TYR A 29 8.79 7.69 -11.55
C TYR A 29 9.86 8.58 -10.92
N THR A 30 9.43 9.64 -10.25
CA THR A 30 10.36 10.39 -9.40
C THR A 30 10.79 9.52 -8.22
N ARG A 31 11.89 9.91 -7.57
CA ARG A 31 12.37 9.20 -6.37
C ARG A 31 11.28 9.13 -5.30
N GLU A 32 10.54 10.23 -5.11
CA GLU A 32 9.47 10.32 -4.11
C GLU A 32 8.30 9.39 -4.44
N GLU A 33 7.94 9.26 -5.73
CA GLU A 33 6.92 8.32 -6.21
C GLU A 33 7.34 6.85 -6.03
N HIS A 34 8.64 6.56 -6.15
CA HIS A 34 9.24 5.24 -5.89
C HIS A 34 9.31 4.90 -4.40
N GLU A 35 9.64 5.88 -3.56
CA GLU A 35 9.80 5.69 -2.12
C GLU A 35 8.45 5.53 -1.39
N ALA A 36 7.38 6.14 -1.91
CA ALA A 36 6.04 6.07 -1.32
C ALA A 36 5.51 4.63 -1.12
N PRO A 37 5.46 3.74 -2.15
CA PRO A 37 5.05 2.36 -1.95
C PRO A 37 6.08 1.56 -1.14
N LEU A 38 7.38 1.87 -1.27
CA LEU A 38 8.44 1.15 -0.56
C LEU A 38 8.34 1.30 0.97
N ALA A 39 7.91 2.47 1.46
CA ALA A 39 7.64 2.68 2.88
C ALA A 39 6.49 1.77 3.38
N ASN A 40 5.43 1.64 2.60
CA ASN A 40 4.31 0.75 2.91
C ASN A 40 4.74 -0.72 2.88
N ASP A 41 5.50 -1.13 1.87
CA ASP A 41 6.04 -2.49 1.79
C ASP A 41 6.90 -2.82 3.00
N LYS A 42 7.75 -1.88 3.43
CA LYS A 42 8.56 -2.04 4.64
C LYS A 42 7.71 -2.15 5.90
N ALA A 43 6.69 -1.30 6.05
CA ALA A 43 5.79 -1.33 7.20
C ALA A 43 4.98 -2.65 7.26
N LEU A 44 4.43 -3.08 6.13
CA LEU A 44 3.71 -4.35 6.02
C LEU A 44 4.65 -5.53 6.30
N ASN A 45 5.84 -5.55 5.70
CA ASN A 45 6.82 -6.59 5.94
C ASN A 45 7.26 -6.64 7.41
N ALA A 46 7.41 -5.50 8.08
CA ALA A 46 7.70 -5.46 9.51
C ALA A 46 6.54 -6.07 10.33
N ILE A 47 5.29 -5.69 10.03
CA ILE A 47 4.10 -6.25 10.69
C ILE A 47 4.02 -7.77 10.47
N PHE A 48 4.16 -8.24 9.22
CA PHE A 48 4.11 -9.65 8.89
C PHE A 48 5.30 -10.45 9.41
N SER A 49 6.47 -9.84 9.57
CA SER A 49 7.65 -10.52 10.15
C SER A 49 7.49 -10.83 11.64
N VAL A 50 6.69 -10.03 12.36
CA VAL A 50 6.38 -10.25 13.78
C VAL A 50 5.27 -11.28 13.95
N VAL A 51 4.42 -11.47 12.93
CA VAL A 51 3.35 -12.46 12.94
C VAL A 51 3.94 -13.83 12.68
N ASP A 52 3.93 -14.69 13.69
CA ASP A 52 4.29 -16.10 13.52
C ASP A 52 3.39 -16.77 12.46
N ILE A 53 3.97 -17.67 11.66
CA ILE A 53 3.27 -18.39 10.58
C ILE A 53 2.01 -19.10 11.10
N SER A 54 2.00 -19.53 12.37
CA SER A 54 0.82 -20.11 13.03
C SER A 54 -0.30 -19.10 13.28
N ALA A 55 0.01 -17.85 13.62
CA ALA A 55 -0.97 -16.78 13.80
C ALA A 55 -1.58 -16.35 12.46
N PHE A 56 -0.77 -16.25 11.40
CA PHE A 56 -1.28 -16.01 10.04
C PHE A 56 -2.22 -17.15 9.58
N LYS A 57 -1.84 -18.40 9.81
CA LYS A 57 -2.70 -19.57 9.52
C LYS A 57 -3.99 -19.52 10.33
N LEU A 58 -3.94 -19.21 11.62
CA LEU A 58 -5.11 -19.14 12.50
C LEU A 58 -6.12 -18.08 12.01
N ILE A 59 -5.65 -16.87 11.67
CA ILE A 59 -6.48 -15.81 11.09
C ILE A 59 -7.11 -16.27 9.77
N ASN A 60 -6.33 -16.88 8.88
CA ASN A 60 -6.82 -17.34 7.58
C ASN A 60 -7.84 -18.50 7.68
N THR A 61 -7.68 -19.38 8.68
CA THR A 61 -8.63 -20.46 8.99
C THR A 61 -9.83 -20.01 9.80
N CYS A 62 -9.80 -18.80 10.38
CA CYS A 62 -10.91 -18.28 11.16
C CYS A 62 -12.08 -17.92 10.23
N THR A 63 -13.08 -18.80 10.15
CA THR A 63 -14.30 -18.61 9.37
C THR A 63 -15.21 -17.51 9.95
N MET A 64 -15.10 -17.21 11.25
CA MET A 64 -15.88 -16.13 11.87
C MET A 64 -15.54 -14.75 11.32
N ALA A 65 -14.30 -14.54 10.86
CA ALA A 65 -13.88 -13.27 10.25
C ALA A 65 -14.25 -13.15 8.76
N LYS A 66 -14.73 -14.24 8.12
CA LYS A 66 -15.08 -14.27 6.69
C LYS A 66 -16.51 -13.84 6.40
N THR A 67 -17.38 -13.81 7.40
CA THR A 67 -18.76 -13.36 7.28
C THR A 67 -18.93 -11.99 7.90
N THR A 68 -18.81 -10.94 7.09
CA THR A 68 -19.57 -9.70 7.20
C THR A 68 -19.75 -9.13 5.80
#